data_AF-A0AAX2M9J7-F1
#
_entry.id   AF-A0AAX2M9J7-F1
#
_cell.length_a   1.000
_cell.length_b   1.000
_cell.length_c   1.000
_cell.angle_alpha   90.00
_cell.angle_beta   90.00
_cell.angle_gamma   90.00
#
_symmetry.space_group_name_H-M   'P 1'
#
loop_
_entity.id
_entity.type
_entity.pdbx_description
1 polymer ?
#
loop_
_entity_poly.entity_id
_entity_poly.type
_entity_poly.pdbx_seq_one_letter_code
_entity_poly.pdbx_strand_id
1 'polypeptide(L)'
;MGAVLGFAIQWGVKRGIYSNEAGQGTGPHASSAAAVSHPAKQGLVQAFSVYIDTLFVCSATAFMLLITGQYNVQGPDGAALYTGIAGVAAGPGYVQTAMESIMPGFGSVFVALALFFFAFTTIIAYYYIAETNVAFINRKARRPWLVFALKVGLMAATVYGTVKTADLAWGLGDIGVGLMAWLNIVAIILMQKPALACLRDYEAQKAQGLDPVFHPERLGIVNAAYWAGRRAESNLDAERDDPPPGGKPEPAKAG
;
A
#
# COMPACT_ATOMS: atom_id res chain seq x y z
N MET A 1 33.77 -2.80 2.37
CA MET A 1 32.65 -3.12 1.45
C MET A 1 31.39 -3.62 2.16
N GLY A 2 31.48 -4.46 3.20
CA GLY A 2 30.29 -4.92 3.94
C GLY A 2 29.44 -3.82 4.59
N ALA A 3 30.06 -2.78 5.16
CA ALA A 3 29.31 -1.67 5.78
C ALA A 3 28.48 -0.84 4.79
N VAL A 4 29.01 -0.59 3.58
CA VAL A 4 28.32 0.16 2.52
C VAL A 4 27.12 -0.63 1.99
N LEU A 5 27.29 -1.94 1.77
CA LEU A 5 26.20 -2.83 1.34
C LEU A 5 25.11 -2.92 2.42
N GLY A 6 25.49 -3.08 3.69
CA GLY A 6 24.55 -3.11 4.81
C GLY A 6 23.73 -1.82 4.92
N PHE A 7 24.37 -0.66 4.76
CA PHE A 7 23.68 0.63 4.76
C PHE A 7 22.73 0.77 3.57
N ALA A 8 23.14 0.35 2.36
CA ALA A 8 22.28 0.36 1.18
C ALA A 8 21.03 -0.52 1.36
N ILE A 9 21.21 -1.72 1.92
CA ILE A 9 20.09 -2.62 2.24
C ILE A 9 19.17 -1.97 3.29
N GLN A 10 19.74 -1.42 4.37
CA GLN A 10 18.96 -0.77 5.42
C GLN A 10 18.10 0.38 4.87
N TRP A 11 18.69 1.26 4.06
CA TRP A 11 17.94 2.36 3.43
C TRP A 11 16.91 1.87 2.42
N GLY A 12 17.26 0.85 1.63
CA GLY A 12 16.35 0.23 0.67
C GLY A 12 15.13 -0.39 1.37
N VAL A 13 15.33 -1.19 2.41
CA VAL A 13 14.24 -1.78 3.21
C VAL A 13 13.43 -0.70 3.89
N LYS A 14 14.10 0.24 4.57
CA LYS A 14 13.44 1.33 5.29
C LYS A 14 12.51 2.13 4.37
N ARG A 15 12.97 2.52 3.18
CA ARG A 15 12.17 3.32 2.24
C ARG A 15 11.19 2.47 1.42
N GLY A 16 11.51 1.23 1.11
CA GLY A 16 10.63 0.31 0.40
C GLY A 16 9.34 0.02 1.16
N ILE A 17 9.43 -0.14 2.48
CA ILE A 17 8.25 -0.35 3.35
C ILE A 17 7.28 0.83 3.30
N TYR A 18 7.75 2.08 3.11
CA TYR A 18 6.86 3.24 2.97
C TYR A 18 6.11 3.28 1.65
N SER A 19 6.68 2.72 0.59
CA SER A 19 6.07 2.79 -0.73
C SER A 19 4.93 1.78 -0.86
N ASN A 20 5.20 0.54 -0.48
CA ASN A 20 4.29 -0.58 -0.73
C ASN A 20 3.46 -1.00 0.49
N GLU A 21 3.75 -0.44 1.67
CA GLU A 21 3.12 -0.74 2.95
C GLU A 21 3.16 -2.23 3.35
N ALA A 22 4.07 -3.00 2.78
CA ALA A 22 4.22 -4.42 3.05
C ALA A 22 4.54 -4.64 4.53
N GLY A 23 3.70 -5.45 5.18
CA GLY A 23 3.86 -5.78 6.60
C GLY A 23 3.33 -4.73 7.58
N GLN A 24 2.89 -3.54 7.13
CA GLN A 24 2.35 -2.51 8.04
C GLN A 24 0.94 -2.81 8.55
N GLY A 25 0.17 -3.65 7.84
CA GLY A 25 -1.20 -4.00 8.21
C GLY A 25 -2.26 -3.01 7.73
N THR A 26 -1.89 -2.05 6.88
CA THR A 26 -2.79 -1.05 6.28
C THR A 26 -3.53 -1.60 5.06
N GLY A 27 -2.88 -2.38 4.21
CA GLY A 27 -3.48 -3.02 3.01
C GLY A 27 -4.83 -3.71 3.25
N PRO A 28 -5.01 -4.50 4.33
CA PRO A 28 -6.29 -5.12 4.67
C PRO A 28 -7.48 -4.15 4.82
N HIS A 29 -7.27 -2.86 5.14
CA HIS A 29 -8.38 -1.90 5.28
C HIS A 29 -9.11 -1.69 3.94
N ALA A 30 -8.35 -1.53 2.85
CA ALA A 30 -8.91 -1.39 1.51
C ALA A 30 -9.45 -2.73 1.00
N SER A 31 -8.67 -3.82 1.14
CA SER A 31 -9.08 -5.15 0.68
C SER A 31 -10.31 -5.69 1.39
N SER A 32 -10.54 -5.33 2.66
CA SER A 32 -11.72 -5.76 3.43
C SER A 32 -13.02 -5.05 3.04
N ALA A 33 -12.93 -3.92 2.34
CA ALA A 33 -14.09 -3.21 1.83
C ALA A 33 -14.64 -3.81 0.53
N ALA A 34 -13.83 -4.60 -0.18
CA ALA A 34 -14.23 -5.25 -1.42
C ALA A 34 -15.18 -6.42 -1.15
N ALA A 35 -16.31 -6.45 -1.87
CA ALA A 35 -17.19 -7.61 -1.87
C ALA A 35 -16.59 -8.69 -2.76
N VAL A 36 -16.03 -9.73 -2.14
CA VAL A 36 -15.45 -10.87 -2.88
C VAL A 36 -15.99 -12.21 -2.47
N SER A 37 -16.06 -13.11 -3.43
CA SER A 37 -16.46 -14.50 -3.28
C SER A 37 -15.44 -15.33 -2.51
N HIS A 38 -14.15 -14.97 -2.57
CA HIS A 38 -13.09 -15.65 -1.84
C HIS A 38 -11.99 -14.68 -1.34
N PRO A 39 -11.59 -14.71 -0.05
CA PRO A 39 -10.64 -13.73 0.51
C PRO A 39 -9.26 -13.77 -0.15
N ALA A 40 -8.81 -14.95 -0.59
CA ALA A 40 -7.55 -15.09 -1.33
C ALA A 40 -7.52 -14.28 -2.64
N LYS A 41 -8.67 -14.02 -3.30
CA LYS A 41 -8.73 -13.19 -4.52
C LYS A 41 -8.20 -11.77 -4.23
N GLN A 42 -8.72 -11.13 -3.18
CA GLN A 42 -8.27 -9.79 -2.79
C GLN A 42 -6.85 -9.80 -2.23
N GLY A 43 -6.46 -10.85 -1.51
CA GLY A 43 -5.08 -11.01 -1.07
C GLY A 43 -4.07 -11.04 -2.23
N LEU A 44 -4.41 -11.73 -3.33
CA LEU A 44 -3.58 -11.78 -4.53
C LEU A 44 -3.54 -10.43 -5.27
N VAL A 45 -4.66 -9.72 -5.38
CA VAL A 45 -4.70 -8.37 -5.96
C VAL A 45 -3.83 -7.41 -5.15
N GLN A 46 -3.90 -7.46 -3.82
CA GLN A 46 -3.08 -6.64 -2.94
C GLN A 46 -1.59 -7.01 -3.02
N ALA A 47 -1.25 -8.29 -3.12
CA ALA A 47 0.14 -8.71 -3.35
C ALA A 47 0.67 -8.20 -4.70
N PHE A 48 -0.19 -8.19 -5.72
CA PHE A 48 0.16 -7.66 -7.04
C PHE A 48 0.36 -6.14 -7.01
N SER A 49 -0.41 -5.38 -6.23
CA SER A 49 -0.19 -3.92 -6.12
C SER A 49 1.18 -3.58 -5.55
N VAL A 50 1.66 -4.35 -4.56
CA VAL A 50 3.03 -4.22 -3.99
C VAL A 50 4.09 -4.45 -5.07
N TYR A 51 3.89 -5.46 -5.93
CA TYR A 51 4.78 -5.77 -7.04
C TYR A 51 4.85 -4.62 -8.05
N ILE A 52 3.71 -4.04 -8.42
CA ILE A 52 3.66 -2.90 -9.35
C ILE A 52 4.35 -1.67 -8.76
N ASP A 53 4.06 -1.34 -7.52
CA ASP A 53 4.64 -0.18 -6.86
C ASP A 53 6.17 -0.31 -6.72
N THR A 54 6.65 -1.45 -6.23
CA THR A 54 8.07 -1.63 -5.92
C THR A 54 8.90 -1.92 -7.16
N LEU A 55 8.50 -2.91 -7.97
CA LEU A 55 9.34 -3.39 -9.06
C LEU A 55 9.19 -2.58 -10.34
N PHE A 56 8.02 -2.01 -10.61
CA PHE A 56 7.85 -1.15 -11.79
C PHE A 56 8.02 0.32 -11.46
N VAL A 57 7.20 0.89 -10.58
CA VAL A 57 7.16 2.34 -10.38
C VAL A 57 8.42 2.86 -9.68
N CYS A 58 8.80 2.26 -8.54
CA CYS A 58 9.99 2.66 -7.81
C CYS A 58 11.28 2.35 -8.58
N SER A 59 11.39 1.17 -9.21
CA SER A 59 12.56 0.86 -10.04
C SER A 59 12.71 1.80 -11.23
N ALA A 60 11.62 2.15 -11.92
CA ALA A 60 11.68 3.11 -13.02
C ALA A 60 12.19 4.47 -12.55
N THR A 61 11.71 4.94 -11.38
CA THR A 61 12.21 6.18 -10.77
C THR A 61 13.69 6.05 -10.41
N ALA A 62 14.11 4.95 -9.78
CA ALA A 62 15.49 4.71 -9.42
C ALA A 62 16.41 4.67 -10.66
N PHE A 63 16.04 3.94 -11.71
CA PHE A 63 16.80 3.88 -12.95
C PHE A 63 16.88 5.24 -13.63
N MET A 64 15.79 6.01 -13.66
CA MET A 64 15.81 7.37 -14.18
C MET A 64 16.84 8.25 -13.44
N LEU A 65 16.84 8.21 -12.10
CA LEU A 65 17.83 8.95 -11.30
C LEU A 65 19.26 8.48 -11.57
N LEU A 66 19.48 7.15 -11.65
CA LEU A 66 20.80 6.58 -11.90
C LEU A 66 21.33 6.93 -13.30
N ILE A 67 20.48 6.88 -14.33
CA ILE A 67 20.86 7.20 -15.72
C ILE A 67 21.16 8.69 -15.88
N THR A 68 20.35 9.55 -15.26
CA THR A 68 20.52 11.02 -15.36
C THR A 68 21.62 11.57 -14.43
N GLY A 69 22.07 10.78 -13.47
CA GLY A 69 23.03 11.21 -12.44
C GLY A 69 22.44 12.24 -11.47
N GLN A 70 21.13 12.50 -11.48
CA GLN A 70 20.49 13.56 -10.70
C GLN A 70 20.13 13.06 -9.28
N TYR A 71 21.12 12.71 -8.48
CA TYR A 71 20.96 12.29 -7.09
C TYR A 71 22.21 12.62 -6.27
N ASN A 72 22.09 12.70 -4.94
CA ASN A 72 23.22 12.84 -4.05
C ASN A 72 23.33 11.61 -3.14
N VAL A 73 24.56 11.20 -2.83
CA VAL A 73 24.86 10.09 -1.92
C VAL A 73 25.71 10.63 -0.79
N GLN A 74 25.27 10.38 0.44
CA GLN A 74 26.01 10.73 1.65
C GLN A 74 26.48 9.45 2.33
N GLY A 75 27.72 9.47 2.80
CA GLY A 75 28.30 8.40 3.60
C GLY A 75 27.76 8.42 5.04
N PRO A 76 28.08 7.39 5.84
CA PRO A 76 27.66 7.30 7.24
C PRO A 76 28.09 8.50 8.09
N ASP A 77 29.23 9.12 7.75
CA ASP A 77 29.83 10.25 8.46
C ASP A 77 29.27 11.61 7.98
N GLY A 78 28.23 11.60 7.14
CA GLY A 78 27.66 12.80 6.51
C GLY A 78 28.49 13.38 5.35
N ALA A 79 29.67 12.81 5.08
CA ALA A 79 30.50 13.19 3.94
C ALA A 79 29.81 12.83 2.61
N ALA A 80 29.85 13.73 1.64
CA ALA A 80 29.30 13.45 0.31
C ALA A 80 30.16 12.41 -0.42
N LEU A 81 29.54 11.28 -0.80
CA LEU A 81 30.16 10.25 -1.64
C LEU A 81 29.92 10.53 -3.14
N TYR A 82 28.80 11.16 -3.46
CA TYR A 82 28.46 11.60 -4.82
C TYR A 82 27.52 12.81 -4.73
N THR A 83 27.74 13.82 -5.59
CA THR A 83 26.87 14.99 -5.69
C THR A 83 26.51 15.21 -7.15
N GLY A 84 25.32 14.77 -7.54
CA GLY A 84 24.76 15.01 -8.86
C GLY A 84 24.05 16.36 -8.98
N ILE A 85 23.54 16.90 -7.86
CA ILE A 85 22.79 18.16 -7.83
C ILE A 85 23.19 18.98 -6.60
N ALA A 86 23.88 20.10 -6.83
CA ALA A 86 24.29 20.99 -5.75
C ALA A 86 23.08 21.71 -5.12
N GLY A 87 23.03 21.76 -3.79
CA GLY A 87 22.01 22.52 -3.05
C GLY A 87 20.62 21.87 -2.97
N VAL A 88 20.41 20.69 -3.55
CA VAL A 88 19.12 19.97 -3.50
C VAL A 88 19.17 18.85 -2.45
N ALA A 89 18.29 18.96 -1.45
CA ALA A 89 18.11 17.94 -0.43
C ALA A 89 17.46 16.66 -1.00
N ALA A 90 17.65 15.54 -0.30
CA ALA A 90 17.04 14.27 -0.70
C ALA A 90 15.52 14.36 -0.71
N GLY A 91 14.90 14.01 -1.85
CA GLY A 91 13.46 14.04 -1.99
C GLY A 91 13.00 14.31 -3.42
N PRO A 92 11.80 14.89 -3.61
CA PRO A 92 11.18 15.03 -4.92
C PRO A 92 11.99 15.91 -5.90
N GLY A 93 12.86 16.78 -5.39
CA GLY A 93 13.75 17.61 -6.20
C GLY A 93 14.65 16.80 -7.14
N TYR A 94 15.08 15.59 -6.74
CA TYR A 94 15.89 14.72 -7.61
C TYR A 94 15.11 14.29 -8.85
N VAL A 95 13.86 13.88 -8.67
CA VAL A 95 12.97 13.47 -9.76
C VAL A 95 12.61 14.67 -10.64
N GLN A 96 12.37 15.84 -10.04
CA GLN A 96 12.09 17.06 -10.79
C GLN A 96 13.27 17.46 -11.69
N THR A 97 14.49 17.50 -11.16
CA THR A 97 15.68 17.86 -11.94
C THR A 97 16.04 16.77 -12.97
N ALA A 98 15.91 15.49 -12.62
CA ALA A 98 16.04 14.39 -13.59
C ALA A 98 15.07 14.56 -14.76
N MET A 99 13.81 14.82 -14.47
CA MET A 99 12.79 14.94 -15.50
C MET A 99 12.96 16.23 -16.32
N GLU A 100 13.40 17.32 -15.70
CA GLU A 100 13.75 18.57 -16.39
C GLU A 100 14.93 18.36 -17.35
N SER A 101 15.91 17.53 -17.00
CA SER A 101 17.06 17.24 -17.86
C SER A 101 16.69 16.46 -19.13
N ILE A 102 15.66 15.59 -19.05
CA ILE A 102 15.17 14.80 -20.19
C ILE A 102 14.11 15.57 -20.99
N MET A 103 13.25 16.36 -20.34
CA MET A 103 12.23 17.21 -20.96
C MET A 103 12.32 18.67 -20.46
N PRO A 104 13.24 19.47 -21.02
CA PRO A 104 13.43 20.85 -20.60
C PRO A 104 12.17 21.71 -20.81
N GLY A 105 11.84 22.55 -19.83
CA GLY A 105 10.69 23.46 -19.81
C GLY A 105 9.38 22.82 -19.33
N PHE A 106 9.31 21.49 -19.23
CA PHE A 106 8.07 20.78 -18.88
C PHE A 106 8.25 19.75 -17.75
N GLY A 107 9.43 19.13 -17.65
CA GLY A 107 9.65 17.98 -16.77
C GLY A 107 9.40 18.27 -15.29
N SER A 108 9.89 19.40 -14.79
CA SER A 108 9.68 19.81 -13.39
C SER A 108 8.20 20.07 -13.05
N VAL A 109 7.46 20.73 -13.94
CA VAL A 109 6.02 21.01 -13.78
C VAL A 109 5.20 19.71 -13.82
N PHE A 110 5.54 18.81 -14.75
CA PHE A 110 4.92 17.50 -14.84
C PHE A 110 5.05 16.72 -13.52
N VAL A 111 6.26 16.64 -12.97
CA VAL A 111 6.50 15.94 -11.69
C VAL A 111 5.76 16.61 -10.54
N ALA A 112 5.71 17.95 -10.49
CA ALA A 112 4.96 18.67 -9.46
C ALA A 112 3.46 18.34 -9.49
N LEU A 113 2.85 18.29 -10.68
CA LEU A 113 1.44 17.90 -10.84
C LEU A 113 1.20 16.43 -10.46
N ALA A 114 2.10 15.53 -10.86
CA ALA A 114 2.03 14.13 -10.48
C ALA A 114 2.12 13.94 -8.95
N LEU A 115 3.05 14.64 -8.30
CA LEU A 115 3.22 14.63 -6.84
C LEU A 115 1.98 15.17 -6.11
N PHE A 116 1.31 16.18 -6.67
CA PHE A 116 0.06 16.70 -6.11
C PHE A 116 -1.01 15.60 -6.04
N PHE A 117 -1.26 14.90 -7.16
CA PHE A 117 -2.24 13.82 -7.18
C PHE A 117 -1.83 12.65 -6.28
N PHE A 118 -0.55 12.28 -6.28
CA PHE A 118 -0.04 11.20 -5.43
C PHE A 118 -0.22 11.52 -3.94
N ALA A 119 0.21 12.72 -3.50
CA ALA A 119 0.03 13.14 -2.11
C ALA A 119 -1.45 13.25 -1.72
N PHE A 120 -2.29 13.77 -2.62
CA PHE A 120 -3.72 13.93 -2.39
C PHE A 120 -4.43 12.57 -2.19
N THR A 121 -4.18 11.61 -3.07
CA THR A 121 -4.77 10.26 -2.94
C THR A 121 -4.25 9.55 -1.70
N THR A 122 -2.98 9.71 -1.34
CA THR A 122 -2.42 9.17 -0.08
C THR A 122 -3.13 9.77 1.14
N ILE A 123 -3.35 11.08 1.20
CA ILE A 123 -4.06 11.72 2.33
C ILE A 123 -5.47 11.14 2.48
N ILE A 124 -6.19 10.93 1.38
CA ILE A 124 -7.53 10.32 1.40
C ILE A 124 -7.47 8.87 1.88
N ALA A 125 -6.51 8.07 1.40
CA ALA A 125 -6.34 6.68 1.82
C ALA A 125 -6.07 6.59 3.34
N TYR A 126 -5.18 7.43 3.86
CA TYR A 126 -4.88 7.48 5.29
C TYR A 126 -6.05 7.98 6.12
N TYR A 127 -6.84 8.94 5.61
CA TYR A 127 -8.10 9.34 6.23
C TYR A 127 -9.06 8.15 6.37
N TYR A 128 -9.27 7.37 5.30
CA TYR A 128 -10.13 6.19 5.30
C TYR A 128 -9.67 5.12 6.30
N ILE A 129 -8.36 4.83 6.34
CA ILE A 129 -7.76 3.91 7.31
C ILE A 129 -8.00 4.40 8.74
N ALA A 130 -7.74 5.68 9.01
CA ALA A 130 -7.92 6.27 10.33
C ALA A 130 -9.40 6.30 10.75
N GLU A 131 -10.32 6.60 9.83
CA GLU A 131 -11.75 6.58 10.10
C GLU A 131 -12.22 5.17 10.44
N THR A 132 -11.75 4.16 9.72
CA THR A 132 -12.04 2.75 10.02
C THR A 132 -11.56 2.35 11.42
N ASN A 133 -10.35 2.76 11.80
CA ASN A 133 -9.79 2.52 13.13
C ASN A 133 -10.59 3.24 14.23
N VAL A 134 -10.95 4.50 14.00
CA VAL A 134 -11.80 5.28 14.91
C VAL A 134 -13.18 4.63 15.03
N ALA A 135 -13.80 4.19 13.94
CA ALA A 135 -15.08 3.50 13.95
C ALA A 135 -15.04 2.21 14.77
N PHE A 136 -13.95 1.43 14.65
CA PHE A 136 -13.74 0.23 15.45
C PHE A 136 -13.69 0.52 16.96
N ILE A 137 -12.92 1.54 17.38
CA ILE A 137 -12.86 1.99 18.79
C ILE A 137 -14.22 2.55 19.23
N ASN A 138 -14.85 3.33 18.36
CA ASN A 138 -16.10 4.03 18.64
C ASN A 138 -17.30 3.09 18.75
N ARG A 139 -17.23 1.87 18.21
CA ARG A 139 -18.25 0.83 18.43
C ARG A 139 -18.52 0.57 19.92
N LYS A 140 -17.50 0.73 20.77
CA LYS A 140 -17.61 0.62 22.24
C LYS A 140 -17.90 1.97 22.91
N ALA A 141 -17.28 3.06 22.43
CA ALA A 141 -17.36 4.37 23.08
C ALA A 141 -18.62 5.19 22.73
N ARG A 142 -19.24 4.96 21.56
CA ARG A 142 -20.44 5.65 21.03
C ARG A 142 -20.37 7.19 21.05
N ARG A 143 -19.21 7.74 20.71
CA ARG A 143 -18.92 9.18 20.62
C ARG A 143 -18.92 9.65 19.16
N PRO A 144 -19.97 10.34 18.69
CA PRO A 144 -20.05 10.79 17.29
C PRO A 144 -19.00 11.86 16.93
N TRP A 145 -18.47 12.58 17.92
CA TRP A 145 -17.47 13.64 17.70
C TRP A 145 -16.09 13.12 17.29
N LEU A 146 -15.78 11.83 17.49
CA LEU A 146 -14.44 11.29 17.19
C LEU A 146 -14.07 11.37 15.71
N VAL A 147 -15.03 11.13 14.81
CA VAL A 147 -14.81 11.25 13.36
C VAL A 147 -14.60 12.71 12.96
N PHE A 148 -15.35 13.63 13.57
CA PHE A 148 -15.15 15.06 13.35
C PHE A 148 -13.78 15.53 13.85
N ALA A 149 -13.36 15.10 15.04
CA ALA A 149 -12.04 15.40 15.58
C ALA A 149 -10.91 14.81 14.71
N LEU A 150 -11.10 13.61 14.15
CA LEU A 150 -10.17 13.02 13.19
C LEU A 150 -10.02 13.91 11.94
N LYS A 151 -11.14 14.38 11.35
CA LYS A 151 -11.10 15.28 10.18
C LYS A 151 -10.33 16.55 10.47
N VAL A 152 -10.64 17.22 11.58
CA VAL A 152 -9.96 18.45 12.00
C VAL A 152 -8.48 18.19 12.28
N GLY A 153 -8.17 17.08 12.98
CA GLY A 153 -6.80 16.68 13.29
C GLY A 153 -5.97 16.38 12.05
N LEU A 154 -6.54 15.67 11.07
CA LEU A 154 -5.86 15.37 9.81
C LEU A 154 -5.62 16.65 9.00
N MET A 155 -6.62 17.52 8.86
CA MET A 155 -6.44 18.81 8.19
C MET A 155 -5.34 19.65 8.86
N ALA A 156 -5.35 19.73 10.19
CA ALA A 156 -4.32 20.42 10.95
C ALA A 156 -2.93 19.81 10.75
N ALA A 157 -2.83 18.47 10.72
CA ALA A 157 -1.58 17.76 10.46
C ALA A 157 -1.07 17.99 9.03
N THR A 158 -1.95 18.01 8.03
CA THR A 158 -1.58 18.31 6.63
C THR A 158 -1.05 19.74 6.50
N VAL A 159 -1.72 20.72 7.12
CA VAL A 159 -1.23 22.11 7.14
C VAL A 159 0.08 22.22 7.92
N TYR A 160 0.19 21.56 9.06
CA TYR A 160 1.42 21.52 9.84
C TYR A 160 2.60 20.91 9.06
N GLY A 161 2.30 19.90 8.23
CA GLY A 161 3.27 19.25 7.35
C GLY A 161 3.88 20.19 6.30
N THR A 162 3.21 21.27 5.90
CA THR A 162 3.77 22.23 4.94
C THR A 162 4.79 23.18 5.56
N VAL A 163 4.83 23.30 6.90
CA VAL A 163 5.67 24.25 7.64
C VAL A 163 6.87 23.57 8.32
N LYS A 164 6.88 22.24 8.39
CA LYS A 164 7.92 21.47 9.07
C LYS A 164 8.94 20.86 8.11
N THR A 165 10.12 20.56 8.65
CA THR A 165 11.16 19.89 7.87
C THR A 165 10.76 18.45 7.56
N ALA A 166 11.13 17.99 6.35
CA ALA A 166 10.88 16.62 5.94
C ALA A 166 11.48 15.60 6.92
N ASP A 167 12.65 15.90 7.51
CA ASP A 167 13.34 14.99 8.44
C ASP A 167 12.53 14.70 9.72
N LEU A 168 11.83 15.71 10.25
CA LEU A 168 10.95 15.51 11.40
C LEU A 168 9.77 14.61 11.05
N ALA A 169 9.18 14.79 9.86
CA ALA A 169 8.09 13.96 9.38
C ALA A 169 8.55 12.51 9.15
N TRP A 170 9.73 12.33 8.55
CA TRP A 170 10.33 11.00 8.36
C TRP A 170 10.65 10.32 9.69
N GLY A 171 11.23 11.03 10.65
CA GLY A 171 11.55 10.47 11.96
C GLY A 171 10.31 10.00 12.72
N LEU A 172 9.23 10.79 12.70
CA LEU A 172 7.96 10.40 13.31
C LEU A 172 7.31 9.21 12.57
N GLY A 173 7.36 9.24 11.24
CA GLY A 173 6.89 8.15 10.38
C GLY A 173 7.62 6.84 10.69
N ASP A 174 8.94 6.88 10.90
CA ASP A 174 9.75 5.66 11.03
C ASP A 174 9.38 4.89 12.30
N ILE A 175 9.13 5.64 13.37
CA ILE A 175 8.68 5.09 14.65
C ILE A 175 7.26 4.53 14.51
N GLY A 176 6.35 5.28 13.88
CA GLY A 176 4.96 4.88 13.70
C GLY A 176 4.80 3.62 12.85
N VAL A 177 5.41 3.63 11.66
CA VAL A 177 5.43 2.50 10.73
C VAL A 177 6.12 1.29 11.36
N GLY A 178 7.25 1.49 12.04
CA GLY A 178 7.96 0.41 12.72
C GLY A 178 7.10 -0.28 13.80
N LEU A 179 6.38 0.49 14.61
CA LEU A 179 5.47 -0.05 15.62
C LEU A 179 4.31 -0.82 14.99
N MET A 180 3.67 -0.26 13.96
CA MET A 180 2.58 -0.93 13.24
C MET A 180 3.04 -2.23 12.59
N ALA A 181 4.20 -2.22 11.95
CA ALA A 181 4.77 -3.41 11.32
C ALA A 181 5.02 -4.53 12.33
N TRP A 182 5.60 -4.24 13.50
CA TRP A 182 5.85 -5.26 14.52
C TRP A 182 4.56 -5.90 15.04
N LEU A 183 3.54 -5.09 15.36
CA LEU A 183 2.24 -5.61 15.81
C LEU A 183 1.60 -6.49 14.74
N ASN A 184 1.65 -6.05 13.48
CA ASN A 184 1.04 -6.77 12.38
C ASN A 184 1.79 -8.07 12.02
N ILE A 185 3.13 -8.09 12.07
CA ILE A 185 3.93 -9.30 11.85
C ILE A 185 3.56 -10.38 12.88
N VAL A 186 3.45 -10.02 14.16
CA VAL A 186 3.02 -10.96 15.20
C VAL A 186 1.62 -11.49 14.91
N ALA A 187 0.69 -10.62 14.50
CA ALA A 187 -0.66 -11.04 14.12
C ALA A 187 -0.67 -12.00 12.93
N ILE A 188 0.15 -11.76 11.89
CA ILE A 188 0.29 -12.65 10.73
C ILE A 188 0.82 -14.03 11.16
N ILE A 189 1.83 -14.09 12.03
CA ILE A 189 2.38 -15.35 12.53
C ILE A 189 1.32 -16.14 13.31
N LEU A 190 0.49 -15.47 14.10
CA LEU A 190 -0.62 -16.11 14.82
C LEU A 190 -1.73 -16.60 13.87
N MET A 191 -2.02 -15.85 12.80
CA MET A 191 -3.07 -16.16 11.82
C MET A 191 -2.58 -16.97 10.61
N GLN A 192 -1.33 -17.44 10.60
CA GLN A 192 -0.76 -18.16 9.44
C GLN A 192 -1.54 -19.42 9.07
N LYS A 193 -2.08 -20.15 10.06
CA LYS A 193 -2.83 -21.40 9.84
C LYS A 193 -4.11 -21.17 9.03
N PRO A 194 -5.06 -20.31 9.46
CA PRO A 194 -6.25 -20.04 8.66
C PRO A 194 -5.90 -19.38 7.31
N ALA A 195 -4.91 -18.49 7.25
CA ALA A 195 -4.49 -17.87 5.99
C ALA A 195 -4.00 -18.90 4.96
N LEU A 196 -3.15 -19.84 5.37
CA LEU A 196 -2.67 -20.93 4.50
C LEU A 196 -3.79 -21.91 4.14
N ALA A 197 -4.72 -22.18 5.06
CA ALA A 197 -5.89 -23.01 4.75
C ALA A 197 -6.77 -22.37 3.65
N CYS A 198 -7.04 -21.06 3.74
CA CYS A 198 -7.74 -20.32 2.70
C CYS A 198 -7.01 -20.37 1.35
N LEU A 199 -5.68 -20.25 1.35
CA LEU A 199 -4.89 -20.29 0.12
C LEU A 199 -4.98 -21.67 -0.55
N ARG A 200 -4.87 -22.74 0.24
CA ARG A 200 -4.96 -24.12 -0.29
C ARG A 200 -6.35 -24.44 -0.82
N ASP A 201 -7.40 -23.93 -0.19
CA ASP A 201 -8.77 -24.04 -0.69
C ASP A 201 -8.93 -23.32 -2.04
N TYR A 202 -8.44 -22.09 -2.14
CA TYR A 202 -8.42 -21.32 -3.39
C TYR A 202 -7.71 -22.07 -4.52
N GLU A 203 -6.50 -22.58 -4.26
CA GLU A 203 -5.70 -23.32 -5.23
C GLU A 203 -6.38 -24.63 -5.65
N ALA A 204 -6.98 -25.36 -4.70
CA ALA A 204 -7.69 -26.61 -4.99
C ALA A 204 -8.92 -26.37 -5.88
N GLN A 205 -9.72 -25.35 -5.60
CA GLN A 205 -10.88 -25.00 -6.45
C GLN A 205 -10.44 -24.56 -7.84
N LYS A 206 -9.38 -23.74 -7.93
CA LYS A 206 -8.82 -23.30 -9.21
C LYS A 206 -8.24 -24.45 -10.03
N ALA A 207 -7.58 -25.42 -9.39
CA ALA A 207 -7.06 -26.62 -10.04
C ALA A 207 -8.18 -27.52 -10.61
N GLN A 208 -9.38 -27.44 -10.05
CA GLN A 208 -10.59 -28.11 -10.56
C GLN A 208 -11.28 -27.33 -11.69
N GLY A 209 -10.75 -26.16 -12.07
CA GLY A 209 -11.38 -25.28 -13.07
C GLY A 209 -12.60 -24.53 -12.55
N LEU A 210 -12.82 -24.49 -11.24
CA LEU A 210 -13.91 -23.76 -10.61
C LEU A 210 -13.48 -22.31 -10.33
N ASP A 211 -14.46 -21.42 -10.32
CA ASP A 211 -14.26 -20.06 -9.82
C ASP A 211 -14.36 -20.07 -8.28
N PRO A 212 -13.28 -19.75 -7.53
CA PRO A 212 -13.24 -20.05 -6.11
C PRO A 212 -14.28 -19.29 -5.27
N VAL A 213 -14.96 -20.03 -4.40
CA VAL A 213 -15.96 -19.54 -3.43
C VAL A 213 -15.54 -19.99 -2.04
N PHE A 214 -15.52 -19.05 -1.09
CA PHE A 214 -15.05 -19.32 0.25
C PHE A 214 -16.18 -19.71 1.20
N HIS A 215 -16.07 -20.90 1.79
CA HIS A 215 -16.96 -21.37 2.83
C HIS A 215 -16.18 -21.60 4.14
N PRO A 216 -16.25 -20.67 5.10
CA PRO A 216 -15.45 -20.76 6.32
C PRO A 216 -15.77 -21.99 7.17
N GLU A 217 -17.02 -22.48 7.15
CA GLU A 217 -17.43 -23.65 7.93
C GLU A 217 -16.73 -24.93 7.46
N ARG A 218 -16.47 -25.06 6.15
CA ARG A 218 -15.79 -26.24 5.57
C ARG A 218 -14.33 -26.32 5.99
N LEU A 219 -13.71 -25.18 6.27
CA LEU A 219 -12.30 -25.05 6.63
C LEU A 219 -12.07 -24.94 8.15
N GLY A 220 -13.14 -24.98 8.95
CA GLY A 220 -13.06 -24.80 10.41
C GLY A 220 -12.59 -23.40 10.83
N ILE A 221 -12.76 -22.39 9.97
CA ILE A 221 -12.33 -21.02 10.23
C ILE A 221 -13.41 -20.29 11.01
N VAL A 222 -13.11 -19.96 12.27
CA VAL A 222 -14.01 -19.20 13.14
C VAL A 222 -13.91 -17.69 12.87
N ASN A 223 -14.95 -16.94 13.23
CA ASN A 223 -15.04 -15.47 13.10
C ASN A 223 -15.06 -14.91 11.66
N ALA A 224 -15.36 -15.74 10.65
CA ALA A 224 -15.52 -15.32 9.25
C ALA A 224 -17.00 -15.13 8.85
N ALA A 225 -17.78 -14.44 9.68
CA ALA A 225 -19.24 -14.32 9.51
C ALA A 225 -19.70 -13.63 8.21
N TYR A 226 -18.82 -12.86 7.55
CA TYR A 226 -19.16 -12.19 6.30
C TYR A 226 -19.51 -13.18 5.19
N TRP A 227 -18.75 -14.28 5.05
CA TRP A 227 -18.94 -15.31 4.02
C TRP A 227 -19.88 -16.45 4.46
N ALA A 228 -20.54 -16.32 5.60
CA ALA A 228 -21.49 -17.34 6.05
C ALA A 228 -22.72 -17.43 5.14
N GLY A 229 -23.28 -18.63 4.98
CA GLY A 229 -24.44 -18.87 4.13
C GLY A 229 -24.11 -18.77 2.64
N ARG A 230 -24.98 -18.09 1.86
CA ARG A 230 -24.85 -17.96 0.39
C ARG A 230 -24.20 -16.65 -0.10
N ARG A 231 -23.59 -15.86 0.80
CA ARG A 231 -23.06 -14.54 0.41
C ARG A 231 -21.87 -14.67 -0.54
N ALA A 232 -21.04 -15.70 -0.38
CA ALA A 232 -19.88 -15.92 -1.22
C ALA A 232 -20.28 -16.16 -2.69
N GLU A 233 -21.38 -16.88 -2.92
CA GLU A 233 -21.98 -17.11 -4.23
C GLU A 233 -22.62 -15.83 -4.78
N SER A 234 -23.35 -15.06 -3.97
CA SER A 234 -23.89 -13.77 -4.42
C SER A 234 -22.79 -12.78 -4.83
N ASN A 235 -21.66 -12.79 -4.12
CA ASN A 235 -20.50 -12.00 -4.52
C ASN A 235 -19.88 -12.52 -5.83
N LEU A 236 -19.89 -13.84 -6.04
CA LEU A 236 -19.40 -14.44 -7.28
C LEU A 236 -20.27 -14.05 -8.48
N ASP A 237 -21.58 -14.05 -8.31
CA ASP A 237 -22.51 -13.63 -9.36
C ASP A 237 -22.27 -12.15 -9.72
N ALA A 238 -22.10 -11.29 -8.72
CA ALA A 238 -21.75 -9.88 -8.94
C ALA A 238 -20.38 -9.69 -9.63
N GLU A 239 -19.37 -10.52 -9.29
CA GLU A 239 -18.06 -10.53 -9.96
C GLU A 239 -18.15 -10.93 -11.45
N ARG A 240 -19.15 -11.73 -11.83
CA ARG A 240 -19.37 -12.15 -13.22
C ARG A 240 -20.15 -11.13 -14.04
N ASP A 241 -21.09 -10.44 -13.38
CA ASP A 241 -21.92 -9.41 -14.00
C ASP A 241 -21.15 -8.08 -14.21
N ASP A 242 -20.05 -7.87 -13.48
CA ASP A 242 -19.10 -6.76 -13.67
C ASP A 242 -17.74 -7.27 -14.20
N PRO A 243 -17.65 -7.73 -15.45
CA PRO A 243 -16.41 -8.29 -15.99
C PRO A 243 -15.31 -7.22 -16.07
N PRO A 244 -14.03 -7.59 -15.89
CA PRO A 244 -12.91 -6.65 -16.02
C PRO A 244 -12.92 -6.01 -17.43
N PRO A 245 -12.37 -4.78 -17.59
CA PRO A 245 -12.37 -4.10 -18.89
C PRO A 245 -11.65 -4.97 -19.94
N GLY A 246 -12.42 -5.58 -20.84
CA GLY A 246 -11.92 -6.47 -21.90
C GLY A 246 -12.33 -7.95 -21.81
N GLY A 247 -13.03 -8.39 -20.77
CA GLY A 247 -13.61 -9.73 -20.69
C GLY A 247 -14.89 -9.83 -21.54
N LYS A 248 -14.91 -10.68 -22.58
CA LYS A 248 -16.18 -10.99 -23.26
C LYS A 248 -17.08 -11.74 -22.27
N PRO A 249 -18.36 -11.36 -22.14
CA PRO A 249 -19.30 -12.11 -21.30
C PRO A 249 -19.38 -13.55 -21.79
N GLU A 250 -19.18 -14.50 -20.88
CA GLU A 250 -19.35 -15.92 -21.17
C GLU A 250 -20.85 -16.18 -21.39
N PRO A 251 -21.25 -16.88 -22.45
CA PRO A 251 -22.67 -17.08 -22.73
C PRO A 251 -23.31 -17.84 -21.57
N ALA A 252 -24.34 -17.23 -20.98
CA ALA A 252 -25.15 -17.83 -19.94
C ALA A 252 -25.58 -19.24 -20.38
N LYS A 253 -25.24 -20.25 -19.59
CA LYS A 253 -25.76 -21.61 -19.80
C LYS A 253 -27.25 -21.56 -19.55
N ALA A 254 -28.03 -21.52 -20.64
CA ALA A 254 -29.46 -21.68 -20.61
C ALA A 254 -29.80 -23.07 -20.03
N GLY A 255 -30.65 -23.08 -19.00
CA GLY A 255 -31.33 -24.28 -18.54
C GLY A 255 -32.43 -24.71 -19.50
#